data_AF-A0A934IJQ6-F1
#
_entry.id   AF-A0A934IJQ6-F1
#
_cell.length_a   1.000
_cell.length_b   1.000
_cell.length_c   1.000
_cell.angle_alpha   90.00
_cell.angle_beta   90.00
_cell.angle_gamma   90.00
#
_symmetry.space_group_name_H-M   'P 1'
#
loop_
_entity.id
_entity.type
_entity.pdbx_description
1 polymer ?
#
loop_
_entity_poly.entity_id
_entity_poly.type
_entity_poly.pdbx_seq_one_letter_code
_entity_poly.pdbx_strand_id
1 'polypeptide(L)'
;MPSPDVDVAILGGGCAGLSLAVRLARSDLSVRVIEPRPAYVDDRAWSFWRTAPDPFQDCVRKQWSHWTVKGPQGVARRTSSHMRYQTVESGAFYQRAQDMISDGSNTDLSLGVSATEVTRAGDHWLVETDAGAMTAAAVVDTRPPARVPTYGQFFLGREIRTERPVFDPDVVQLMHFRSAQSAGVDFVYILPFTRTRALVEVTSFAPFNPGRDTYTSWLDAEIAALDAGRIEILRVEAGALPMEVGYADPGPDGIIRMGLGGGAARPSTGYAFVRSQIQADRVAAALISGQTPDTRLDGPVTRFMDRVFLQVLATAPARGPSLFGTLFRNASPDRLERFLSGSTHPIDRLSVMASLPPLPFLRAAAFPT
;
A
#
# COMPACT_ATOMS: atom_id res chain seq x y z
N MET A 1 29.65 13.48 25.19
CA MET A 1 28.20 13.58 25.50
C MET A 1 27.73 12.18 25.90
N PRO A 2 26.70 12.03 26.75
CA PRO A 2 26.17 10.70 27.05
C PRO A 2 25.69 10.04 25.75
N SER A 3 25.90 8.73 25.61
CA SER A 3 25.32 7.94 24.53
C SER A 3 23.79 8.03 24.59
N PRO A 4 23.09 8.02 23.43
CA PRO A 4 21.64 7.99 23.43
C PRO A 4 21.12 6.68 24.02
N ASP A 5 19.88 6.67 24.50
CA ASP A 5 19.24 5.48 25.06
C ASP A 5 19.12 4.36 24.01
N VAL A 6 18.93 4.73 22.74
CA VAL A 6 18.95 3.82 21.58
C VAL A 6 19.63 4.44 20.36
N ASP A 7 20.08 3.60 19.43
CA ASP A 7 20.59 4.06 18.14
C ASP A 7 19.44 4.50 17.23
N VAL A 8 18.34 3.75 17.20
CA VAL A 8 17.20 4.03 16.31
C VAL A 8 15.87 3.94 17.06
N ALA A 9 15.12 5.05 17.07
CA ALA A 9 13.70 5.04 17.44
C ALA A 9 12.83 4.97 16.18
N ILE A 10 11.93 4.00 16.11
CA ILE A 10 10.95 3.84 15.03
C ILE A 10 9.57 4.24 15.57
N LEU A 11 8.97 5.27 14.99
CA LEU A 11 7.64 5.73 15.39
C LEU A 11 6.58 5.05 14.52
N GLY A 12 5.69 4.28 15.15
CA GLY A 12 4.68 3.46 14.51
C GLY A 12 5.17 2.06 14.17
N GLY A 13 4.50 1.04 14.71
CA GLY A 13 4.68 -0.38 14.40
C GLY A 13 3.71 -0.85 13.30
N GLY A 14 3.52 -0.06 12.25
CA GLY A 14 2.75 -0.44 11.07
C GLY A 14 3.53 -1.35 10.11
N CYS A 15 2.99 -1.60 8.92
CA CYS A 15 3.68 -2.38 7.88
C CYS A 15 5.11 -1.87 7.64
N ALA A 16 5.29 -0.55 7.50
CA ALA A 16 6.60 0.04 7.24
C ALA A 16 7.53 -0.08 8.45
N GLY A 17 7.12 0.39 9.63
CA GLY A 17 7.94 0.35 10.85
C GLY A 17 8.39 -1.05 11.25
N LEU A 18 7.47 -2.03 11.27
CA LEU A 18 7.81 -3.42 11.58
C LEU A 18 8.73 -4.04 10.52
N SER A 19 8.55 -3.69 9.25
CA SER A 19 9.44 -4.18 8.18
C SER A 19 10.88 -3.69 8.35
N LEU A 20 11.06 -2.46 8.85
CA LEU A 20 12.38 -1.93 9.18
C LEU A 20 12.94 -2.58 10.45
N ALA A 21 12.14 -2.66 11.51
CA ALA A 21 12.55 -3.28 12.76
C ALA A 21 13.04 -4.72 12.57
N VAL A 22 12.33 -5.53 11.77
CA VAL A 22 12.74 -6.90 11.41
C VAL A 22 14.12 -6.98 10.76
N ARG A 23 14.51 -5.96 9.98
CA ARG A 23 15.83 -5.91 9.33
C ARG A 23 16.91 -5.47 10.30
N LEU A 24 16.60 -4.48 11.15
CA LEU A 24 17.53 -3.97 12.15
C LEU A 24 17.73 -4.93 13.33
N ALA A 25 16.75 -5.80 13.64
CA ALA A 25 16.85 -6.83 14.66
C ALA A 25 17.98 -7.85 14.41
N ARG A 26 18.52 -7.88 13.18
CA ARG A 26 19.66 -8.71 12.78
C ARG A 26 21.00 -7.96 12.82
N SER A 27 21.01 -6.74 13.35
CA SER A 27 22.19 -5.88 13.45
C SER A 27 22.57 -5.63 14.91
N ASP A 28 23.73 -5.02 15.12
CA ASP A 28 24.19 -4.65 16.47
C ASP A 28 23.53 -3.37 17.01
N LEU A 29 22.74 -2.66 16.19
CA LEU A 29 22.07 -1.42 16.59
C LEU A 29 20.99 -1.68 17.65
N SER A 30 20.94 -0.81 18.65
CA SER A 30 19.84 -0.72 19.61
C SER A 30 18.64 -0.01 19.00
N VAL A 31 17.49 -0.69 18.99
CA VAL A 31 16.28 -0.22 18.30
C VAL A 31 15.07 -0.28 19.22
N ARG A 32 14.28 0.79 19.22
CA ARG A 32 12.99 0.83 19.90
C ARG A 32 11.87 1.19 18.93
N VAL A 33 10.90 0.31 18.76
CA VAL A 33 9.66 0.60 18.04
C VAL A 33 8.61 1.08 19.03
N ILE A 34 7.99 2.24 18.76
CA ILE A 34 6.95 2.85 19.58
C ILE A 34 5.61 2.70 18.86
N GLU A 35 4.69 1.94 19.43
CA GLU A 35 3.41 1.60 18.82
C GLU A 35 2.24 1.86 19.78
N PRO A 36 1.28 2.73 19.43
CA PRO A 36 0.15 3.04 20.30
C PRO A 36 -0.85 1.89 20.45
N ARG A 37 -0.90 0.95 19.51
CA ARG A 37 -1.75 -0.24 19.66
C ARG A 37 -1.26 -1.09 20.83
N PRO A 38 -2.14 -1.49 21.77
CA PRO A 38 -1.75 -2.34 22.90
C PRO A 38 -1.53 -3.80 22.48
N ALA A 39 -2.10 -4.21 21.35
CA ALA A 39 -1.93 -5.52 20.76
C ALA A 39 -2.20 -5.46 19.24
N TYR A 40 -1.62 -6.40 18.50
CA TYR A 40 -1.93 -6.61 17.09
C TYR A 40 -3.11 -7.54 16.92
N VAL A 41 -3.96 -7.21 15.95
CA VAL A 41 -5.07 -8.07 15.50
C VAL A 41 -5.04 -8.16 13.97
N ASP A 42 -5.75 -9.13 13.41
CA ASP A 42 -5.92 -9.24 11.96
C ASP A 42 -6.93 -8.19 11.46
N ASP A 43 -6.44 -6.98 11.20
CA ASP A 43 -7.25 -5.79 10.90
C ASP A 43 -7.30 -5.44 9.42
N ARG A 44 -6.38 -5.95 8.59
CA ARG A 44 -6.30 -5.61 7.16
C ARG A 44 -5.60 -6.70 6.33
N ALA A 45 -5.78 -6.61 5.03
CA ALA A 45 -4.95 -7.34 4.07
C ALA A 45 -4.08 -6.39 3.24
N TRP A 46 -2.89 -6.84 2.86
CA TRP A 46 -2.08 -6.17 1.83
C TRP A 46 -2.04 -7.01 0.58
N SER A 47 -2.58 -6.47 -0.51
CA SER A 47 -2.58 -7.13 -1.82
C SER A 47 -1.59 -6.46 -2.76
N PHE A 48 -0.76 -7.24 -3.44
CA PHE A 48 0.36 -6.73 -4.23
C PHE A 48 0.82 -7.75 -5.29
N TRP A 49 1.59 -7.29 -6.26
CA TRP A 49 2.37 -8.18 -7.12
C TRP A 49 3.73 -8.40 -6.50
N ARG A 50 4.12 -9.66 -6.31
CA ARG A 50 5.46 -9.97 -5.82
C ARG A 50 6.48 -9.72 -6.93
N THR A 51 7.36 -8.73 -6.73
CA THR A 51 8.46 -8.40 -7.65
C THR A 51 9.84 -8.66 -7.07
N ALA A 52 9.91 -8.94 -5.76
CA ALA A 52 11.13 -9.25 -5.03
C ALA A 52 10.82 -10.17 -3.82
N PRO A 53 11.82 -10.92 -3.32
CA PRO A 53 11.70 -11.61 -2.04
C PRO A 53 11.62 -10.59 -0.89
N ASP A 54 10.93 -10.98 0.18
CA ASP A 54 10.87 -10.22 1.43
C ASP A 54 10.75 -11.21 2.62
N PRO A 55 10.94 -10.76 3.87
CA PRO A 55 10.89 -11.62 5.06
C PRO A 55 9.52 -12.26 5.35
N PHE A 56 8.45 -11.81 4.70
CA PHE A 56 7.06 -12.16 4.98
C PHE A 56 6.46 -13.05 3.89
N GLN A 57 7.29 -13.76 3.13
CA GLN A 57 6.85 -14.72 2.11
C GLN A 57 5.93 -15.81 2.69
N ASP A 58 6.23 -16.30 3.89
CA ASP A 58 5.44 -17.34 4.56
C ASP A 58 4.13 -16.79 5.17
N CYS A 59 3.94 -15.45 5.17
CA CYS A 59 2.71 -14.80 5.61
C CYS A 59 1.66 -14.68 4.47
N VAL A 60 1.98 -15.13 3.25
CA VAL A 60 1.07 -15.07 2.11
C VAL A 60 -0.10 -16.02 2.36
N ARG A 61 -1.30 -15.46 2.56
CA ARG A 61 -2.54 -16.23 2.68
C ARG A 61 -2.89 -16.91 1.37
N LYS A 62 -2.79 -16.15 0.27
CA LYS A 62 -3.16 -16.64 -1.06
C LYS A 62 -2.42 -15.91 -2.16
N GLN A 63 -2.24 -16.62 -3.27
CA GLN A 63 -1.70 -16.10 -4.51
C GLN A 63 -2.51 -16.55 -5.72
N TRP A 64 -2.47 -15.74 -6.78
CA TRP A 64 -3.21 -15.98 -8.01
C TRP A 64 -2.32 -15.76 -9.25
N SER A 65 -2.51 -16.64 -10.24
CA SER A 65 -1.90 -16.53 -11.57
C SER A 65 -2.80 -15.82 -12.57
N HIS A 66 -4.08 -15.67 -12.25
CA HIS A 66 -5.10 -15.21 -13.18
C HIS A 66 -5.86 -14.05 -12.58
N TRP A 67 -6.24 -13.10 -13.42
CA TRP A 67 -7.06 -11.99 -13.01
C TRP A 67 -7.92 -11.45 -14.14
N THR A 68 -8.93 -10.70 -13.77
CA THR A 68 -9.84 -10.03 -14.70
C THR A 68 -9.96 -8.55 -14.42
N VAL A 69 -10.05 -7.78 -15.51
CA VAL A 69 -10.54 -6.41 -15.51
C VAL A 69 -11.77 -6.33 -16.41
N LYS A 70 -12.92 -5.91 -15.87
CA LYS A 70 -14.17 -5.76 -16.62
C LYS A 70 -14.56 -4.30 -16.71
N GLY A 71 -14.72 -3.81 -17.94
CA GLY A 71 -15.13 -2.44 -18.24
C GLY A 71 -16.03 -2.37 -19.48
N PRO A 72 -16.21 -1.17 -20.08
CA PRO A 72 -17.11 -0.97 -21.21
C PRO A 72 -16.80 -1.83 -22.45
N GLN A 73 -15.53 -2.22 -22.61
CA GLN A 73 -15.04 -3.04 -23.73
C GLN A 73 -15.08 -4.55 -23.40
N GLY A 74 -15.81 -4.96 -22.37
CA GLY A 74 -15.92 -6.35 -21.92
C GLY A 74 -14.88 -6.76 -20.87
N VAL A 75 -14.68 -8.06 -20.72
CA VAL A 75 -13.77 -8.67 -19.75
C VAL A 75 -12.40 -8.92 -20.38
N ALA A 76 -11.35 -8.38 -19.76
CA ALA A 76 -9.97 -8.73 -20.03
C ALA A 76 -9.53 -9.77 -19.00
N ARG A 77 -9.42 -11.05 -19.40
CA ARG A 77 -8.80 -12.10 -18.57
C ARG A 77 -7.31 -12.19 -18.90
N ARG A 78 -6.48 -12.23 -17.86
CA ARG A 78 -5.02 -12.17 -17.96
C ARG A 78 -4.39 -13.21 -17.06
N THR A 79 -3.16 -13.59 -17.40
CA THR A 79 -2.37 -14.51 -16.60
C THR A 79 -0.88 -14.22 -16.74
N SER A 80 -0.11 -14.61 -15.74
CA SER A 80 1.35 -14.65 -15.78
C SER A 80 1.87 -15.92 -15.10
N SER A 81 2.90 -16.52 -15.71
CA SER A 81 3.71 -17.59 -15.11
C SER A 81 4.81 -17.06 -14.19
N HIS A 82 5.22 -15.81 -14.35
CA HIS A 82 6.36 -15.20 -13.67
C HIS A 82 5.94 -14.33 -12.50
N MET A 83 4.80 -13.69 -12.63
CA MET A 83 4.27 -12.77 -11.65
C MET A 83 3.04 -13.38 -10.97
N ARG A 84 2.97 -13.17 -9.66
CA ARG A 84 1.85 -13.62 -8.82
C ARG A 84 1.25 -12.41 -8.12
N TYR A 85 -0.06 -12.27 -8.24
CA TYR A 85 -0.80 -11.40 -7.34
C TYR A 85 -0.95 -12.14 -6.02
N GLN A 86 -0.69 -11.47 -4.91
CA GLN A 86 -0.68 -12.09 -3.59
C GLN A 86 -1.42 -11.21 -2.60
N THR A 87 -1.89 -11.84 -1.53
CA THR A 87 -2.40 -11.13 -0.36
C THR A 87 -1.82 -11.71 0.91
N VAL A 88 -1.40 -10.82 1.79
CA VAL A 88 -0.89 -11.12 3.14
C VAL A 88 -1.90 -10.60 4.15
N GLU A 89 -2.30 -11.46 5.08
CA GLU A 89 -3.11 -11.06 6.24
C GLU A 89 -2.23 -10.37 7.27
N SER A 90 -2.75 -9.29 7.86
CA SER A 90 -1.97 -8.52 8.81
C SER A 90 -1.67 -9.30 10.07
N GLY A 91 -2.57 -10.20 10.51
CA GLY A 91 -2.30 -11.07 11.66
C GLY A 91 -1.03 -11.90 11.50
N ALA A 92 -0.89 -12.61 10.37
CA ALA A 92 0.29 -13.43 10.08
C ALA A 92 1.57 -12.59 9.92
N PHE A 93 1.45 -11.41 9.31
CA PHE A 93 2.56 -10.46 9.20
C PHE A 93 3.01 -9.94 10.58
N TYR A 94 2.07 -9.51 11.42
CA TYR A 94 2.35 -8.97 12.74
C TYR A 94 2.98 -10.02 13.66
N GLN A 95 2.47 -11.25 13.65
CA GLN A 95 3.07 -12.35 14.41
C GLN A 95 4.51 -12.58 13.94
N ARG A 96 4.72 -12.74 12.62
CA ARG A 96 6.06 -12.98 12.07
C ARG A 96 7.03 -11.86 12.40
N ALA A 97 6.60 -10.60 12.34
CA ALA A 97 7.43 -9.47 12.70
C ALA A 97 7.79 -9.48 14.19
N GLN A 98 6.84 -9.74 15.08
CA GLN A 98 7.07 -9.83 16.52
C GLN A 98 8.07 -10.95 16.84
N ASP A 99 7.91 -12.14 16.26
CA ASP A 99 8.82 -13.27 16.46
C ASP A 99 10.26 -12.89 16.07
N MET A 100 10.43 -12.34 14.86
CA MET A 100 11.75 -11.95 14.35
C MET A 100 12.39 -10.80 15.13
N ILE A 101 11.58 -9.89 15.69
CA ILE A 101 12.05 -8.82 16.56
C ILE A 101 12.50 -9.39 17.91
N SER A 102 11.71 -10.29 18.50
CA SER A 102 12.03 -10.92 19.79
C SER A 102 13.24 -11.85 19.74
N ASP A 103 13.55 -12.41 18.57
CA ASP A 103 14.76 -13.19 18.34
C ASP A 103 16.03 -12.31 18.29
N GLY A 104 15.88 -11.00 18.08
CA GLY A 104 16.97 -10.03 18.07
C GLY A 104 17.33 -9.55 19.49
N SER A 105 18.62 -9.41 19.80
CA SER A 105 19.06 -9.09 21.16
C SER A 105 18.92 -7.61 21.55
N ASN A 106 18.85 -6.71 20.56
CA ASN A 106 18.90 -5.26 20.77
C ASN A 106 17.69 -4.54 20.14
N THR A 107 16.55 -5.21 19.93
CA THR A 107 15.35 -4.59 19.36
C THR A 107 14.13 -4.83 20.23
N ASP A 108 13.51 -3.74 20.66
CA ASP A 108 12.32 -3.77 21.51
C ASP A 108 11.11 -3.19 20.79
N LEU A 109 9.94 -3.76 21.06
CA LEU A 109 8.64 -3.27 20.61
C LEU A 109 7.79 -2.83 21.81
N SER A 110 7.62 -1.52 21.97
CA SER A 110 6.78 -0.92 23.03
C SER A 110 5.36 -0.72 22.51
N LEU A 111 4.48 -1.66 22.87
CA LEU A 111 3.04 -1.60 22.62
C LEU A 111 2.32 -0.72 23.63
N GLY A 112 1.23 -0.08 23.20
CA GLY A 112 0.46 0.83 24.04
C GLY A 112 1.18 2.14 24.39
N VAL A 113 2.23 2.49 23.65
CA VAL A 113 3.03 3.70 23.89
C VAL A 113 2.91 4.65 22.70
N SER A 114 2.63 5.91 22.97
CA SER A 114 2.45 6.95 21.96
C SER A 114 3.61 7.95 22.01
N ALA A 115 4.31 8.12 20.89
CA ALA A 115 5.24 9.24 20.72
C ALA A 115 4.48 10.53 20.42
N THR A 116 4.67 11.55 21.25
CA THR A 116 3.93 12.82 21.20
C THR A 116 4.74 13.91 20.50
N GLU A 117 6.02 14.06 20.84
CA GLU A 117 6.89 15.10 20.30
C GLU A 117 8.29 14.55 20.00
N VAL A 118 8.93 15.11 18.97
CA VAL A 118 10.31 14.80 18.62
C VAL A 118 11.07 16.10 18.42
N THR A 119 12.08 16.34 19.26
CA THR A 119 12.89 17.56 19.21
C THR A 119 14.37 17.23 19.13
N ARG A 120 15.16 18.17 18.60
CA ARG A 120 16.60 18.02 18.51
C ARG A 120 17.24 18.27 19.89
N ALA A 121 18.08 17.34 20.34
CA ALA A 121 18.82 17.43 21.60
C ALA A 121 20.32 17.22 21.34
N GLY A 122 21.01 18.29 20.92
CA GLY A 122 22.41 18.21 20.49
C GLY A 122 22.57 17.36 19.23
N ASP A 123 23.39 16.32 19.31
CA ASP A 123 23.63 15.35 18.23
C ASP A 123 22.58 14.23 18.16
N HIS A 124 21.63 14.22 19.10
CA HIS A 124 20.57 13.21 19.21
C HIS A 124 19.18 13.82 19.04
N TRP A 125 18.18 12.96 19.10
CA TRP A 125 16.76 13.29 19.17
C TRP A 125 16.23 12.99 20.56
N LEU A 126 15.42 13.88 21.11
CA LEU A 126 14.57 13.60 22.25
C LEU A 126 13.19 13.20 21.71
N VAL A 127 12.73 12.01 22.08
CA VAL A 127 11.40 11.48 21.75
C VAL A 127 10.59 11.47 23.04
N GLU A 128 9.61 12.35 23.11
CA GLU A 128 8.63 12.39 24.19
C GLU A 128 7.57 11.32 23.96
N THR A 129 7.25 10.55 25.00
CA THR A 129 6.18 9.54 24.96
C THR A 129 5.30 9.63 26.20
N ASP A 130 4.11 9.04 26.14
CA ASP A 130 3.22 8.87 27.28
C ASP A 130 3.74 7.90 28.36
N ALA A 131 4.84 7.19 28.08
CA ALA A 131 5.53 6.29 29.02
C ALA A 131 6.89 6.83 29.50
N GLY A 132 7.25 8.06 29.13
CA GLY A 132 8.52 8.71 29.47
C GLY A 132 9.36 9.05 28.24
N ALA A 133 10.24 10.05 28.39
CA ALA A 133 11.11 10.51 27.32
C ALA A 133 12.29 9.56 27.11
N MET A 134 12.78 9.47 25.87
CA MET A 134 14.00 8.75 25.53
C MET A 134 14.79 9.47 24.45
N THR A 135 16.09 9.22 24.40
CA THR A 135 16.99 9.77 23.39
C THR A 135 17.34 8.74 22.32
N ALA A 136 17.46 9.19 21.07
CA ALA A 136 17.81 8.34 19.94
C ALA A 136 18.84 9.01 19.03
N ALA A 137 19.81 8.26 18.49
CA ALA A 137 20.72 8.80 17.47
C ALA A 137 19.98 9.13 16.17
N ALA A 138 19.07 8.25 15.74
CA ALA A 138 18.21 8.44 14.58
C ALA A 138 16.75 8.18 14.92
N VAL A 139 15.85 8.92 14.27
CA VAL A 139 14.40 8.71 14.33
C VAL A 139 13.88 8.38 12.95
N VAL A 140 13.17 7.25 12.84
CA VAL A 140 12.43 6.86 11.64
C VAL A 140 10.94 6.94 11.94
N ASP A 141 10.26 7.91 11.33
CA ASP A 141 8.82 8.09 11.53
C ASP A 141 8.05 7.41 10.39
N THR A 142 7.25 6.41 10.76
CA THR A 142 6.43 5.59 9.86
C THR A 142 4.94 5.69 10.16
N ARG A 143 4.56 6.61 11.05
CA ARG A 143 3.17 6.86 11.43
C ARG A 143 2.34 7.23 10.19
N PRO A 144 1.02 6.97 10.22
CA PRO A 144 0.13 7.41 9.15
C PRO A 144 0.30 8.90 8.86
N PRO A 145 0.26 9.29 7.58
CA PRO A 145 0.50 10.67 7.21
C PRO A 145 -0.57 11.61 7.76
N ALA A 146 -0.16 12.78 8.24
CA ALA A 146 -1.09 13.82 8.70
C ALA A 146 -1.70 14.60 7.52
N ARG A 147 -0.97 14.67 6.40
CA ARG A 147 -1.44 15.37 5.19
C ARG A 147 -2.60 14.61 4.55
N VAL A 148 -3.68 15.31 4.21
CA VAL A 148 -4.75 14.72 3.36
C VAL A 148 -4.33 14.83 1.89
N PRO A 149 -4.34 13.73 1.11
CA PRO A 149 -4.00 13.78 -0.31
C PRO A 149 -5.10 14.48 -1.11
N THR A 150 -4.71 15.16 -2.19
CA THR A 150 -5.65 15.84 -3.13
C THR A 150 -6.43 14.87 -4.02
N TYR A 151 -5.91 13.66 -4.17
CA TYR A 151 -6.55 12.55 -4.86
C TYR A 151 -6.15 11.25 -4.15
N GLY A 152 -7.10 10.34 -3.96
CA GLY A 152 -6.88 9.14 -3.17
C GLY A 152 -7.64 7.93 -3.69
N GLN A 153 -7.15 6.77 -3.28
CA GLN A 153 -7.90 5.52 -3.35
C GLN A 153 -8.60 5.31 -2.01
N PHE A 154 -9.93 5.27 -2.03
CA PHE A 154 -10.77 5.03 -0.87
C PHE A 154 -11.52 3.73 -1.07
N PHE A 155 -11.70 2.94 -0.02
CA PHE A 155 -12.38 1.65 -0.14
C PHE A 155 -13.07 1.20 1.14
N LEU A 156 -14.08 0.34 0.94
CA LEU A 156 -14.73 -0.45 1.97
C LEU A 156 -14.86 -1.89 1.47
N GLY A 157 -14.33 -2.82 2.25
CA GLY A 157 -14.33 -4.25 1.97
C GLY A 157 -15.02 -5.04 3.07
N ARG A 158 -15.65 -6.15 2.66
CA ARG A 158 -16.15 -7.18 3.57
C ARG A 158 -15.64 -8.53 3.13
N GLU A 159 -15.01 -9.23 4.04
CA GLU A 159 -14.76 -10.64 3.86
C GLU A 159 -16.03 -11.41 4.22
N ILE A 160 -16.54 -12.17 3.26
CA ILE A 160 -17.80 -12.90 3.39
C ILE A 160 -17.61 -14.39 3.20
N ARG A 161 -18.43 -15.17 3.90
CA ARG A 161 -18.70 -16.58 3.60
C ARG A 161 -20.10 -16.69 3.03
N THR A 162 -20.24 -17.47 1.97
CA THR A 162 -21.49 -17.66 1.23
C THR A 162 -21.97 -19.10 1.34
N GLU A 163 -23.28 -19.30 1.26
CA GLU A 163 -23.90 -20.63 1.18
C GLU A 163 -23.60 -21.30 -0.16
N ARG A 164 -23.76 -20.57 -1.27
CA ARG A 164 -23.49 -21.09 -2.63
C ARG A 164 -22.03 -20.82 -3.06
N PRO A 165 -21.43 -21.71 -3.87
CA PRO A 165 -20.07 -21.57 -4.36
C PRO A 165 -19.98 -20.59 -5.54
N VAL A 166 -20.13 -19.29 -5.27
CA VAL A 166 -20.23 -18.24 -6.30
C VAL A 166 -18.87 -17.67 -6.76
N PHE A 167 -17.76 -18.11 -6.16
CA PHE A 167 -16.42 -17.61 -6.47
C PHE A 167 -15.55 -18.62 -7.22
N ASP A 168 -14.71 -18.12 -8.12
CA ASP A 168 -13.59 -18.85 -8.71
C ASP A 168 -12.32 -18.58 -7.89
N PRO A 169 -11.82 -19.52 -7.07
CA PRO A 169 -10.66 -19.30 -6.23
C PRO A 169 -9.36 -19.03 -7.00
N ASP A 170 -9.29 -19.30 -8.30
CA ASP A 170 -8.06 -19.20 -9.07
C ASP A 170 -7.92 -17.87 -9.82
N VAL A 171 -8.95 -17.00 -9.77
CA VAL A 171 -9.02 -15.75 -10.54
C VAL A 171 -9.39 -14.57 -9.66
N VAL A 172 -8.51 -13.56 -9.60
CA VAL A 172 -8.81 -12.30 -8.93
C VAL A 172 -9.59 -11.36 -9.84
N GLN A 173 -10.65 -10.73 -9.33
CA GLN A 173 -11.27 -9.60 -10.00
C GLN A 173 -10.58 -8.33 -9.54
N LEU A 174 -9.56 -7.87 -10.28
CA LEU A 174 -8.81 -6.67 -9.92
C LEU A 174 -9.66 -5.41 -10.01
N MET A 175 -10.42 -5.28 -11.10
CA MET A 175 -11.26 -4.11 -11.33
C MET A 175 -12.49 -4.53 -12.13
N HIS A 176 -13.66 -4.34 -11.56
CA HIS A 176 -14.92 -4.43 -12.28
C HIS A 176 -15.63 -3.09 -12.19
N PHE A 177 -15.48 -2.30 -13.25
CA PHE A 177 -16.03 -0.96 -13.31
C PHE A 177 -17.57 -1.02 -13.30
N ARG A 178 -18.15 -0.16 -12.46
CA ARG A 178 -19.59 -0.03 -12.25
C ARG A 178 -20.05 1.36 -12.69
N SER A 179 -21.35 1.59 -12.60
CA SER A 179 -21.89 2.95 -12.59
C SER A 179 -21.22 3.75 -11.47
N ALA A 180 -20.90 5.01 -11.77
CA ALA A 180 -20.19 5.88 -10.83
C ALA A 180 -21.00 6.11 -9.54
N GLN A 181 -20.30 6.08 -8.41
CA GLN A 181 -20.76 6.35 -7.05
C GLN A 181 -19.99 7.53 -6.42
N SER A 182 -18.96 8.04 -7.11
CA SER A 182 -18.12 9.16 -6.69
C SER A 182 -17.89 10.15 -7.84
N ALA A 183 -17.15 11.23 -7.55
CA ALA A 183 -16.63 12.16 -8.56
C ALA A 183 -15.40 11.60 -9.32
N GLY A 184 -15.13 10.31 -9.19
CA GLY A 184 -13.90 9.66 -9.61
C GLY A 184 -14.12 8.40 -10.45
N VAL A 185 -13.19 7.45 -10.35
CA VAL A 185 -13.27 6.14 -11.01
C VAL A 185 -13.64 5.09 -9.98
N ASP A 186 -14.78 4.44 -10.17
CA ASP A 186 -15.33 3.46 -9.23
C ASP A 186 -15.30 2.04 -9.80
N PHE A 187 -14.89 1.08 -8.97
CA PHE A 187 -14.85 -0.32 -9.34
C PHE A 187 -15.01 -1.25 -8.14
N VAL A 188 -15.40 -2.49 -8.43
CA VAL A 188 -15.48 -3.58 -7.46
C VAL A 188 -14.26 -4.47 -7.59
N TYR A 189 -13.66 -4.78 -6.46
CA TYR A 189 -12.50 -5.64 -6.31
C TYR A 189 -12.89 -6.90 -5.53
N ILE A 190 -12.50 -8.08 -6.01
CA ILE A 190 -12.82 -9.36 -5.35
C ILE A 190 -11.58 -10.23 -5.25
N LEU A 191 -11.26 -10.64 -4.02
CA LEU A 191 -10.24 -11.66 -3.71
C LEU A 191 -10.89 -12.96 -3.25
N PRO A 192 -11.01 -13.96 -4.13
CA PRO A 192 -11.61 -15.23 -3.76
C PRO A 192 -10.60 -16.15 -3.07
N PHE A 193 -10.86 -16.49 -1.81
CA PHE A 193 -10.05 -17.41 -1.01
C PHE A 193 -10.43 -18.87 -1.22
N THR A 194 -11.72 -19.14 -1.29
CA THR A 194 -12.29 -20.44 -1.65
C THR A 194 -13.50 -20.22 -2.58
N ARG A 195 -14.18 -21.29 -2.99
CA ARG A 195 -15.42 -21.16 -3.76
C ARG A 195 -16.55 -20.44 -3.02
N THR A 196 -16.50 -20.39 -1.69
CA THR A 196 -17.54 -19.82 -0.81
C THR A 196 -17.01 -18.74 0.12
N ARG A 197 -15.76 -18.27 -0.07
CA ARG A 197 -15.15 -17.25 0.81
C ARG A 197 -14.35 -16.26 -0.04
N ALA A 198 -14.66 -14.97 0.07
CA ALA A 198 -13.95 -13.92 -0.63
C ALA A 198 -13.97 -12.60 0.15
N LEU A 199 -12.97 -11.75 -0.07
CA LEU A 199 -13.10 -10.32 0.19
C LEU A 199 -13.80 -9.68 -1.01
N VAL A 200 -14.89 -8.97 -0.75
CA VAL A 200 -15.58 -8.11 -1.73
C VAL A 200 -15.40 -6.67 -1.30
N GLU A 201 -14.86 -5.85 -2.17
CA GLU A 201 -14.51 -4.46 -1.88
C GLU A 201 -15.05 -3.53 -2.96
N VAL A 202 -15.58 -2.40 -2.52
CA VAL A 202 -15.92 -1.27 -3.37
C VAL A 202 -14.85 -0.20 -3.22
N THR A 203 -14.35 0.33 -4.33
CA THR A 203 -13.17 1.19 -4.36
C THR A 203 -13.43 2.40 -5.27
N SER A 204 -12.99 3.58 -4.83
CA SER A 204 -13.01 4.80 -5.62
C SER A 204 -11.61 5.42 -5.71
N PHE A 205 -11.17 5.74 -6.92
CA PHE A 205 -10.11 6.71 -7.15
C PHE A 205 -10.75 8.09 -7.32
N ALA A 206 -10.66 8.94 -6.30
CA ALA A 206 -11.47 10.16 -6.23
C ALA A 206 -10.72 11.30 -5.54
N PRO A 207 -11.14 12.57 -5.77
CA PRO A 207 -10.57 13.71 -5.03
C PRO A 207 -10.98 13.72 -3.55
N PHE A 208 -12.14 13.14 -3.22
CA PHE A 208 -12.67 13.08 -1.86
C PHE A 208 -13.24 11.71 -1.56
N ASN A 209 -13.21 11.31 -0.29
CA ASN A 209 -13.84 10.09 0.18
C ASN A 209 -15.37 10.18 0.01
N PRO A 210 -16.02 9.26 -0.74
CA PRO A 210 -17.48 9.25 -0.92
C PRO A 210 -18.31 9.09 0.37
N GLY A 211 -17.68 8.69 1.47
CA GLY A 211 -18.32 8.52 2.77
C GLY A 211 -18.80 7.09 3.01
N ARG A 212 -18.95 6.77 4.31
CA ARG A 212 -19.26 5.41 4.77
C ARG A 212 -20.62 4.91 4.28
N ASP A 213 -21.64 5.77 4.25
CA ASP A 213 -23.00 5.38 3.90
C ASP A 213 -23.14 5.06 2.41
N THR A 214 -22.50 5.86 1.56
CA THR A 214 -22.36 5.62 0.12
C THR A 214 -21.70 4.28 -0.14
N TYR A 215 -20.56 4.02 0.50
CA TYR A 215 -19.85 2.75 0.34
C TYR A 215 -20.63 1.56 0.90
N THR A 216 -21.29 1.71 2.04
CA THR A 216 -22.07 0.63 2.65
C THR A 216 -23.22 0.21 1.71
N SER A 217 -23.99 1.19 1.22
CA SER A 217 -25.10 0.94 0.31
C SER A 217 -24.64 0.30 -1.00
N TRP A 218 -23.53 0.79 -1.56
CA TRP A 218 -22.95 0.22 -2.78
C TRP A 218 -22.45 -1.22 -2.55
N LEU A 219 -21.68 -1.47 -1.49
CA LEU A 219 -21.16 -2.79 -1.18
C LEU A 219 -22.28 -3.81 -0.92
N ASP A 220 -23.33 -3.40 -0.21
CA ASP A 220 -24.50 -4.24 0.05
C ASP A 220 -25.18 -4.65 -1.26
N ALA A 221 -25.32 -3.72 -2.21
CA ALA A 221 -25.87 -4.01 -3.53
C ALA A 221 -24.98 -4.97 -4.34
N GLU A 222 -23.66 -4.81 -4.32
CA GLU A 222 -22.73 -5.72 -5.01
C GLU A 222 -22.74 -7.13 -4.40
N ILE A 223 -22.79 -7.24 -3.07
CA ILE A 223 -22.88 -8.52 -2.37
C ILE A 223 -24.22 -9.20 -2.65
N ALA A 224 -25.34 -8.46 -2.64
CA ALA A 224 -26.65 -9.00 -2.96
C ALA A 224 -26.72 -9.52 -4.41
N ALA A 225 -26.08 -8.81 -5.35
CA ALA A 225 -26.02 -9.19 -6.76
C ALA A 225 -25.22 -10.48 -7.04
N LEU A 226 -24.44 -10.99 -6.07
CA LEU A 226 -23.79 -12.29 -6.20
C LEU A 226 -24.78 -13.45 -6.21
N ASP A 227 -26.02 -13.24 -5.75
CA ASP A 227 -27.01 -14.29 -5.53
C ASP A 227 -26.37 -15.48 -4.79
N ALA A 228 -25.81 -15.22 -3.61
CA ALA A 228 -24.95 -16.20 -2.92
C ALA A 228 -25.66 -17.06 -1.86
N GLY A 229 -26.97 -16.86 -1.67
CA GLY A 229 -27.75 -17.48 -0.59
C GLY A 229 -27.47 -16.77 0.75
N ARG A 230 -27.46 -17.52 1.86
CA ARG A 230 -27.06 -16.97 3.17
C ARG A 230 -25.63 -16.45 3.12
N ILE A 231 -25.41 -15.26 3.68
CA ILE A 231 -24.12 -14.59 3.77
C ILE A 231 -23.76 -14.37 5.23
N GLU A 232 -22.52 -14.70 5.59
CA GLU A 232 -21.90 -14.39 6.88
C GLU A 232 -20.75 -13.40 6.63
N ILE A 233 -20.76 -12.27 7.34
CA ILE A 233 -19.66 -11.29 7.29
C ILE A 233 -18.63 -11.72 8.33
N LEU A 234 -17.42 -12.05 7.87
CA LEU A 234 -16.31 -12.50 8.71
C LEU A 234 -15.45 -11.35 9.19
N ARG A 235 -15.24 -10.35 8.33
CA ARG A 235 -14.37 -9.20 8.59
C ARG A 235 -14.83 -8.00 7.76
N VAL A 236 -14.58 -6.80 8.27
CA VAL A 236 -14.78 -5.55 7.56
C VAL A 236 -13.44 -4.81 7.54
N GLU A 237 -13.07 -4.26 6.39
CA GLU A 237 -11.91 -3.38 6.27
C GLU A 237 -12.26 -2.13 5.48
N ALA A 238 -11.54 -1.05 5.77
CA ALA A 238 -11.67 0.20 5.03
C ALA A 238 -10.32 0.92 5.05
N GLY A 239 -10.08 1.76 4.06
CA GLY A 239 -8.84 2.49 3.99
C GLY A 239 -8.87 3.64 3.02
N ALA A 240 -7.84 4.46 3.15
CA ALA A 240 -7.51 5.56 2.26
C ALA A 240 -6.02 5.49 1.94
N LEU A 241 -5.69 5.47 0.65
CA LEU A 241 -4.31 5.48 0.18
C LEU A 241 -4.08 6.73 -0.66
N PRO A 242 -2.98 7.46 -0.44
CA PRO A 242 -2.68 8.65 -1.21
C PRO A 242 -2.36 8.28 -2.66
N MET A 243 -2.99 8.98 -3.60
CA MET A 243 -2.74 8.89 -5.03
C MET A 243 -2.21 10.22 -5.56
N GLU A 244 -1.05 10.63 -5.04
CA GLU A 244 -0.49 11.96 -5.27
C GLU A 244 1.03 11.89 -5.41
N VAL A 245 1.56 12.57 -6.44
CA VAL A 245 3.01 12.57 -6.71
C VAL A 245 3.72 13.49 -5.72
N GLY A 246 4.81 13.00 -5.14
CA GLY A 246 5.54 13.77 -4.13
C GLY A 246 4.79 13.88 -2.81
N TYR A 247 3.81 13.01 -2.58
CA TYR A 247 3.15 12.90 -1.30
C TYR A 247 4.14 12.35 -0.25
N ALA A 248 4.51 13.23 0.67
CA ALA A 248 5.27 12.93 1.86
C ALA A 248 4.88 13.98 2.92
N ASP A 249 4.97 13.59 4.18
CA ASP A 249 4.72 14.50 5.29
C ASP A 249 5.93 15.44 5.49
N PRO A 250 5.68 16.73 5.80
CA PRO A 250 6.74 17.59 6.30
C PRO A 250 7.22 17.10 7.66
N GLY A 251 8.47 17.37 8.01
CA GLY A 251 9.00 17.07 9.33
C GLY A 251 10.26 17.88 9.61
N PRO A 252 10.69 17.94 10.88
CA PRO A 252 11.99 18.49 11.24
C PRO A 252 13.10 17.89 10.37
N ASP A 253 14.01 18.72 9.89
CA ASP A 253 15.16 18.28 9.11
C ASP A 253 15.93 17.19 9.88
N GLY A 254 16.17 16.05 9.22
CA GLY A 254 16.91 14.92 9.78
C GLY A 254 16.06 13.78 10.34
N ILE A 255 14.73 13.93 10.48
CA ILE A 255 13.85 12.76 10.72
C ILE A 255 13.68 11.98 9.42
N ILE A 256 13.92 10.67 9.47
CA ILE A 256 13.75 9.79 8.31
C ILE A 256 12.27 9.43 8.17
N ARG A 257 11.65 9.79 7.05
CA ARG A 257 10.25 9.46 6.76
C ARG A 257 10.15 8.19 5.92
N MET A 258 9.36 7.22 6.36
CA MET A 258 9.15 5.95 5.65
C MET A 258 7.65 5.59 5.60
N GLY A 259 7.28 4.60 4.78
CA GLY A 259 5.89 4.19 4.64
C GLY A 259 5.08 5.23 3.88
N LEU A 260 3.77 5.32 4.15
CA LEU A 260 2.88 6.25 3.44
C LEU A 260 3.35 7.70 3.58
N GLY A 261 3.70 8.14 4.80
CA GLY A 261 4.25 9.48 5.05
C GLY A 261 5.65 9.73 4.46
N GLY A 262 6.36 8.66 4.06
CA GLY A 262 7.63 8.72 3.33
C GLY A 262 7.51 8.47 1.83
N GLY A 263 6.31 8.54 1.24
CA GLY A 263 6.10 8.36 -0.20
C GLY A 263 6.20 6.91 -0.69
N ALA A 264 5.96 5.92 0.19
CA ALA A 264 5.99 4.51 -0.20
C ALA A 264 4.85 4.10 -1.12
N ALA A 265 3.68 4.75 -1.08
CA ALA A 265 2.60 4.44 -2.00
C ALA A 265 2.98 4.86 -3.43
N ARG A 266 2.75 4.00 -4.41
CA ARG A 266 2.88 4.39 -5.81
C ARG A 266 1.73 5.32 -6.18
N PRO A 267 1.98 6.57 -6.63
CA PRO A 267 0.91 7.57 -6.77
C PRO A 267 -0.23 7.16 -7.69
N SER A 268 0.04 6.44 -8.77
CA SER A 268 -0.98 6.07 -9.77
C SER A 268 -1.75 4.78 -9.44
N THR A 269 -1.36 4.02 -8.42
CA THR A 269 -1.91 2.68 -8.14
C THR A 269 -2.20 2.38 -6.68
N GLY A 270 -1.68 3.18 -5.73
CA GLY A 270 -1.86 2.95 -4.30
C GLY A 270 -1.02 1.80 -3.72
N TYR A 271 -0.33 0.98 -4.54
CA TYR A 271 0.50 -0.11 -4.04
C TYR A 271 1.62 0.41 -3.13
N ALA A 272 1.67 -0.10 -1.90
CA ALA A 272 2.63 0.34 -0.89
C ALA A 272 3.43 -0.80 -0.23
N PHE A 273 2.89 -2.02 -0.13
CA PHE A 273 3.51 -3.12 0.64
C PHE A 273 4.95 -3.43 0.20
N VAL A 274 5.14 -3.85 -1.05
CA VAL A 274 6.47 -4.17 -1.61
C VAL A 274 7.40 -2.96 -1.56
N ARG A 275 6.84 -1.76 -1.74
CA ARG A 275 7.59 -0.50 -1.71
C ARG A 275 8.06 -0.15 -0.30
N SER A 276 7.27 -0.45 0.72
CA SER A 276 7.69 -0.38 2.12
C SER A 276 8.78 -1.41 2.45
N GLN A 277 8.73 -2.62 1.85
CA GLN A 277 9.83 -3.58 1.99
C GLN A 277 11.14 -3.02 1.39
N ILE A 278 11.09 -2.48 0.18
CA ILE A 278 12.26 -1.88 -0.48
C ILE A 278 12.81 -0.69 0.33
N GLN A 279 11.94 0.18 0.86
CA GLN A 279 12.39 1.25 1.75
C GLN A 279 13.07 0.70 2.99
N ALA A 280 12.47 -0.31 3.64
CA ALA A 280 13.03 -0.90 4.83
C ALA A 280 14.41 -1.52 4.58
N ASP A 281 14.63 -2.19 3.44
CA ASP A 281 15.94 -2.71 3.03
C ASP A 281 16.98 -1.59 2.90
N ARG A 282 16.64 -0.53 2.17
CA ARG A 282 17.55 0.62 1.94
C ARG A 282 17.87 1.37 3.23
N VAL A 283 16.85 1.63 4.04
CA VAL A 283 16.99 2.37 5.30
C VAL A 283 17.80 1.57 6.30
N ALA A 284 17.54 0.27 6.45
CA ALA A 284 18.33 -0.59 7.32
C ALA A 284 19.81 -0.61 6.90
N ALA A 285 20.10 -0.84 5.62
CA ALA A 285 21.47 -0.87 5.12
C ALA A 285 22.22 0.45 5.34
N ALA A 286 21.56 1.59 5.12
CA ALA A 286 22.14 2.91 5.36
C ALA A 286 22.41 3.14 6.86
N LEU A 287 21.44 2.87 7.74
CA LEU A 287 21.60 3.03 9.18
C LEU A 287 22.73 2.15 9.74
N ILE A 288 22.80 0.88 9.34
CA ILE A 288 23.84 -0.07 9.77
C ILE A 288 25.24 0.40 9.31
N SER A 289 25.34 1.04 8.15
CA SER A 289 26.61 1.57 7.63
C SER A 289 26.92 3.00 8.08
N GLY A 290 26.10 3.61 8.95
CA GLY A 290 26.27 4.98 9.41
C GLY A 290 26.05 6.04 8.31
N GLN A 291 25.31 5.70 7.26
CA GLN A 291 24.99 6.59 6.13
C GLN A 291 23.59 7.20 6.27
N THR A 292 23.38 8.35 5.64
CA THR A 292 22.05 8.97 5.55
C THR A 292 21.14 8.15 4.63
N PRO A 293 19.99 7.65 5.10
CA PRO A 293 19.08 6.87 4.27
C PRO A 293 18.44 7.67 3.12
N ASP A 294 18.35 7.08 1.92
CA ASP A 294 17.51 7.58 0.83
C ASP A 294 16.21 6.77 0.74
N THR A 295 15.10 7.39 1.15
CA THR A 295 13.78 6.78 1.14
C THR A 295 13.03 6.96 -0.19
N ARG A 296 13.61 7.69 -1.15
CA ARG A 296 12.96 7.94 -2.45
C ARG A 296 12.95 6.68 -3.30
N LEU A 297 11.76 6.32 -3.78
CA LEU A 297 11.57 5.13 -4.61
C LEU A 297 11.50 5.44 -6.12
N ASP A 298 10.93 6.60 -6.48
CA ASP A 298 10.67 6.93 -7.88
C ASP A 298 11.59 8.04 -8.38
N GLY A 299 12.13 7.86 -9.59
CA GLY A 299 12.87 8.90 -10.30
C GLY A 299 11.95 9.92 -11.00
N PRO A 300 12.52 11.00 -11.56
CA PRO A 300 11.75 12.09 -12.19
C PRO A 300 10.78 11.63 -13.29
N VAL A 301 11.21 10.70 -14.15
CA VAL A 301 10.38 10.17 -15.24
C VAL A 301 9.14 9.43 -14.73
N THR A 302 9.30 8.64 -13.66
CA THR A 302 8.19 7.85 -13.10
C THR A 302 7.17 8.78 -12.45
N ARG A 303 7.64 9.77 -11.68
CA ARG A 303 6.80 10.84 -11.11
C ARG A 303 6.07 11.64 -12.19
N PHE A 304 6.73 11.93 -13.30
CA PHE A 304 6.10 12.61 -14.44
C PHE A 304 4.96 11.78 -15.02
N MET A 305 5.20 10.48 -15.30
CA MET A 305 4.16 9.59 -15.84
C MET A 305 2.96 9.47 -14.89
N ASP A 306 3.23 9.30 -13.59
CA ASP A 306 2.17 9.20 -12.59
C ASP A 306 1.34 10.48 -12.51
N ARG A 307 1.99 11.66 -12.52
CA ARG A 307 1.30 12.95 -12.53
C ARG A 307 0.38 13.08 -13.73
N VAL A 308 0.89 12.77 -14.93
CA VAL A 308 0.11 12.85 -16.17
C VAL A 308 -1.08 11.89 -16.12
N PHE A 309 -0.87 10.66 -15.63
CA PHE A 309 -1.95 9.67 -15.50
C PHE A 309 -3.03 10.12 -14.51
N LEU A 310 -2.63 10.58 -13.32
CA LEU A 310 -3.53 11.09 -12.29
C LEU A 310 -4.30 12.32 -12.78
N GLN A 311 -3.65 13.24 -13.50
CA GLN A 311 -4.32 14.39 -14.08
C GLN A 311 -5.40 13.98 -15.09
N VAL A 312 -5.15 12.97 -15.92
CA VAL A 312 -6.19 12.43 -16.84
C VAL A 312 -7.37 11.86 -16.06
N LEU A 313 -7.11 11.12 -14.98
CA LEU A 313 -8.18 10.56 -14.13
C LEU A 313 -8.97 11.65 -13.41
N ALA A 314 -8.31 12.67 -12.88
CA ALA A 314 -8.95 13.77 -12.17
C ALA A 314 -9.79 14.66 -13.10
N THR A 315 -9.30 14.95 -14.31
CA THR A 315 -9.98 15.85 -15.27
C THR A 315 -11.04 15.15 -16.11
N ALA A 316 -10.93 13.84 -16.32
CA ALA A 316 -11.87 13.07 -17.13
C ALA A 316 -12.12 11.66 -16.55
N PRO A 317 -12.67 11.55 -15.32
CA PRO A 317 -12.84 10.28 -14.62
C PRO A 317 -13.69 9.26 -15.40
N ALA A 318 -14.68 9.73 -16.17
CA ALA A 318 -15.49 8.88 -17.04
C ALA A 318 -14.67 8.08 -18.07
N ARG A 319 -13.44 8.50 -18.39
CA ARG A 319 -12.53 7.74 -19.28
C ARG A 319 -11.81 6.61 -18.56
N GLY A 320 -11.69 6.66 -17.22
CA GLY A 320 -10.98 5.68 -16.39
C GLY A 320 -11.27 4.23 -16.77
N PRO A 321 -12.55 3.78 -16.78
CA PRO A 321 -12.89 2.40 -17.12
C PRO A 321 -12.36 1.93 -18.48
N SER A 322 -12.40 2.81 -19.50
CA SER A 322 -11.87 2.51 -20.84
C SER A 322 -10.34 2.49 -20.87
N LEU A 323 -9.68 3.38 -20.13
CA LEU A 323 -8.23 3.47 -20.05
C LEU A 323 -7.64 2.24 -19.36
N PHE A 324 -8.16 1.88 -18.18
CA PHE A 324 -7.74 0.67 -17.48
C PHE A 324 -8.06 -0.58 -18.30
N GLY A 325 -9.26 -0.70 -18.88
CA GLY A 325 -9.60 -1.82 -19.74
C GLY A 325 -8.62 -1.99 -20.91
N THR A 326 -8.25 -0.88 -21.56
CA THR A 326 -7.29 -0.88 -22.68
C THR A 326 -5.88 -1.25 -22.20
N LEU A 327 -5.42 -0.66 -21.09
CA LEU A 327 -4.12 -0.95 -20.49
C LEU A 327 -3.96 -2.45 -20.20
N PHE A 328 -4.93 -3.05 -19.51
CA PHE A 328 -4.89 -4.47 -19.14
C PHE A 328 -5.08 -5.43 -20.32
N ARG A 329 -5.65 -4.99 -21.45
CA ARG A 329 -5.72 -5.81 -22.67
C ARG A 329 -4.46 -5.74 -23.53
N ASN A 330 -3.84 -4.58 -23.62
CA ASN A 330 -2.82 -4.34 -24.64
C ASN A 330 -1.38 -4.43 -24.12
N ALA A 331 -1.13 -4.02 -22.87
CA ALA A 331 0.22 -4.12 -22.30
C ALA A 331 0.58 -5.59 -22.07
N SER A 332 1.86 -5.98 -22.12
CA SER A 332 2.27 -7.32 -21.67
C SER A 332 1.96 -7.48 -20.16
N PRO A 333 1.42 -8.62 -19.68
CA PRO A 333 1.06 -8.80 -18.27
C PRO A 333 2.23 -8.46 -17.34
N ASP A 334 3.35 -9.17 -17.47
CA ASP A 334 4.51 -9.03 -16.60
C ASP A 334 5.07 -7.59 -16.57
N ARG A 335 5.05 -6.91 -17.73
CA ARG A 335 5.49 -5.51 -17.84
C ARG A 335 4.55 -4.57 -17.11
N LEU A 336 3.24 -4.78 -17.28
CA LEU A 336 2.22 -3.99 -16.59
C LEU A 336 2.31 -4.19 -15.08
N GLU A 337 2.47 -5.41 -14.61
CA GLU A 337 2.51 -5.73 -13.17
C GLU A 337 3.75 -5.15 -12.50
N ARG A 338 4.92 -5.25 -13.13
CA ARG A 338 6.12 -4.52 -12.68
C ARG A 338 5.94 -3.01 -12.70
N PHE A 339 5.27 -2.48 -13.72
CA PHE A 339 4.96 -1.06 -13.81
C PHE A 339 4.09 -0.59 -12.64
N LEU A 340 2.96 -1.28 -12.41
CA LEU A 340 2.00 -0.96 -11.36
C LEU A 340 2.63 -1.02 -9.96
N SER A 341 3.55 -1.96 -9.74
CA SER A 341 4.22 -2.20 -8.45
C SER A 341 5.39 -1.26 -8.16
N GLY A 342 5.83 -0.46 -9.13
CA GLY A 342 7.01 0.40 -8.98
C GLY A 342 8.35 -0.24 -9.27
N SER A 343 8.41 -1.54 -9.56
CA SER A 343 9.63 -2.25 -9.99
C SER A 343 9.86 -2.11 -11.51
N THR A 344 9.72 -0.87 -12.01
CA THR A 344 9.57 -0.56 -13.43
C THR A 344 10.92 -0.49 -14.17
N HIS A 345 11.09 -1.26 -15.24
CA HIS A 345 12.19 -1.09 -16.19
C HIS A 345 11.85 -0.07 -17.30
N PRO A 346 12.84 0.51 -18.01
CA PRO A 346 12.57 1.45 -19.11
C PRO A 346 11.64 0.89 -20.18
N ILE A 347 11.78 -0.40 -20.54
CA ILE A 347 10.93 -1.05 -21.53
C ILE A 347 9.48 -1.26 -21.04
N ASP A 348 9.28 -1.39 -19.73
CA ASP A 348 7.94 -1.51 -19.15
C ASP A 348 7.17 -0.19 -19.33
N ARG A 349 7.86 0.95 -19.15
CA ARG A 349 7.27 2.29 -19.40
C ARG A 349 6.81 2.45 -20.84
N LEU A 350 7.66 2.07 -21.80
CA LEU A 350 7.31 2.14 -23.22
C LEU A 350 6.12 1.25 -23.54
N SER A 351 6.10 0.02 -23.00
CA SER A 351 4.97 -0.91 -23.18
C SER A 351 3.66 -0.32 -22.67
N VAL A 352 3.66 0.35 -21.52
CA VAL A 352 2.47 1.00 -20.96
C VAL A 352 2.05 2.20 -21.79
N MET A 353 2.98 3.08 -22.16
CA MET A 353 2.68 4.25 -22.98
C MET A 353 2.09 3.86 -24.35
N ALA A 354 2.66 2.85 -25.00
CA ALA A 354 2.17 2.36 -26.30
C ALA A 354 0.81 1.67 -26.23
N SER A 355 0.37 1.26 -25.04
CA SER A 355 -0.92 0.57 -24.84
C SER A 355 -2.09 1.52 -24.69
N LEU A 356 -1.85 2.81 -24.44
CA LEU A 356 -2.86 3.80 -24.12
C LEU A 356 -3.06 4.79 -25.29
N PRO A 357 -4.29 5.33 -25.47
CA PRO A 357 -4.52 6.36 -26.48
C PRO A 357 -3.69 7.61 -26.14
N PRO A 358 -2.84 8.14 -27.04
CA PRO A 358 -1.84 9.14 -26.67
C PRO A 358 -2.42 10.52 -26.38
N LEU A 359 -3.50 10.91 -27.06
CA LEU A 359 -4.01 12.28 -27.05
C LEU A 359 -4.37 12.83 -25.65
N PRO A 360 -5.10 12.10 -24.77
CA PRO A 360 -5.38 12.57 -23.42
C PRO A 360 -4.11 12.83 -22.59
N PHE A 361 -3.11 11.95 -22.71
CA PHE A 361 -1.87 12.04 -21.95
C PHE A 361 -0.94 13.13 -22.49
N LEU A 362 -0.87 13.31 -23.81
CA LEU A 362 -0.12 14.43 -24.41
C LEU A 362 -0.69 15.79 -23.97
N ARG A 363 -2.02 15.92 -23.92
CA ARG A 363 -2.66 17.14 -23.42
C ARG A 363 -2.35 17.40 -21.95
N ALA A 364 -2.46 16.38 -21.09
CA ALA A 364 -2.12 16.50 -19.66
C ALA A 364 -0.61 16.74 -19.44
N ALA A 365 0.26 16.21 -20.31
CA ALA A 365 1.69 16.49 -20.28
C ALA A 365 2.02 17.95 -20.63
N ALA A 366 1.35 18.51 -21.65
CA ALA A 366 1.57 19.87 -22.13
C ALA A 366 0.94 20.96 -21.24
N PHE A 367 -0.19 20.65 -20.58
CA PHE A 367 -0.94 21.60 -19.76
C PHE A 367 -1.14 21.04 -18.35
N PRO A 368 -0.11 21.06 -17.48
CA PRO A 368 -0.24 20.61 -16.10
C PRO A 368 -1.22 21.50 -15.32
N THR A 369 -2.03 20.87 -14.46
CA THR A 369 -2.99 21.54 -13.56
C THR A 369 -2.57 21.45 -12.13
#